data_AF-A8HRH5-F1
#
_entry.id   AF-A8HRH5-F1
#
_cell.length_a   1.000
_cell.length_b   1.000
_cell.length_c   1.000
_cell.angle_alpha   90.00
_cell.angle_beta   90.00
_cell.angle_gamma   90.00
#
_symmetry.space_group_name_H-M   'P 1'
#
loop_
_entity.id
_entity.type
_entity.pdbx_description
1 polymer ?
#
loop_
_entity_poly.entity_id
_entity_poly.type
_entity_poly.pdbx_seq_one_letter_code
_entity_poly.pdbx_strand_id
1 'polypeptide(L)'
;MNPDYSELIMRSFILALLVLCGFSSLARADYAFVFTKTLCDNQADSMDAAWAASRFAGWGTQKLFFFDGANFQPVGHADAFDGFARVVIAAHGTVGRIADKSGARFAGIFQAHHPSTPTDVFLMVCSSAAQPHGGRSVVGELAARYPGAVVPAQTAIAHLTGATAACRLTGAVGVPVVGIGDATYRESVASSAEGDRIARQLVKDWKSTIYPPSNFTYARFCRKNHDADAYAPFIAQVQAAFMAPYLNLIRQNGVGNALYECGSATGTPICQ
;
A
#
# COMPACT_ATOMS: atom_id res chain seq x y z
N MET A 1 24.55 40.69 -54.00
CA MET A 1 24.09 39.28 -53.96
C MET A 1 23.62 39.03 -52.54
N ASN A 2 22.31 39.01 -52.32
CA ASN A 2 21.71 38.81 -51.01
C ASN A 2 21.63 37.29 -50.73
N PRO A 3 22.10 36.81 -49.57
CA PRO A 3 21.93 35.42 -49.21
C PRO A 3 20.45 35.10 -49.02
N ASP A 4 20.08 33.92 -49.48
CA ASP A 4 18.73 33.40 -49.55
C ASP A 4 18.15 33.18 -48.13
N TYR A 5 17.34 34.12 -47.65
CA TYR A 5 16.74 34.11 -46.31
C TYR A 5 15.75 32.94 -46.08
N SER A 6 15.40 32.23 -47.15
CA SER A 6 14.41 31.15 -47.14
C SER A 6 14.90 29.88 -46.44
N GLU A 7 16.20 29.53 -46.54
CA GLU A 7 16.78 28.37 -45.84
C GLU A 7 16.92 28.58 -44.33
N LEU A 8 17.24 29.80 -43.89
CA LEU A 8 17.43 30.10 -42.47
C LEU A 8 16.10 30.06 -41.70
N ILE A 9 15.02 30.52 -42.33
CA ILE A 9 13.68 30.50 -41.74
C ILE A 9 13.19 29.04 -41.62
N MET A 10 13.36 28.21 -42.66
CA MET A 10 12.87 26.82 -42.65
C MET A 10 13.57 25.94 -41.62
N ARG A 11 14.89 26.12 -41.39
CA ARG A 11 15.63 25.39 -40.33
C ARG A 11 15.21 25.80 -38.91
N SER A 12 14.80 27.05 -38.72
CA SER A 12 14.37 27.57 -37.42
C SER A 12 12.98 27.03 -37.02
N PHE A 13 12.10 26.80 -38.00
CA PHE A 13 10.79 26.19 -37.76
C PHE A 13 10.86 24.70 -37.40
N ILE A 14 11.78 23.94 -37.98
CA ILE A 14 11.96 22.51 -37.67
C ILE A 14 12.55 22.32 -36.26
N LEU A 15 13.47 23.19 -35.83
CA LEU A 15 14.01 23.14 -34.46
C LEU A 15 12.95 23.50 -33.40
N ALA A 16 12.06 24.44 -33.68
CA ALA A 16 10.98 24.82 -32.76
C ALA A 16 9.90 23.73 -32.63
N LEU A 17 9.59 22.98 -33.70
CA LEU A 17 8.61 21.89 -33.64
C LEU A 17 9.12 20.67 -32.85
N LEU A 18 10.42 20.38 -32.85
CA LEU A 18 11.00 19.26 -32.10
C LEU A 18 11.06 19.50 -30.59
N VAL A 19 11.08 20.75 -30.13
CA VAL A 19 11.10 21.09 -28.70
C VAL A 19 9.69 21.02 -28.07
N LEU A 20 8.63 21.22 -28.85
CA LEU A 20 7.24 21.14 -28.34
C LEU A 20 6.69 19.72 -28.16
N CYS A 21 7.30 18.69 -28.76
CA CYS A 21 6.93 17.29 -28.51
C CYS A 21 7.54 16.71 -27.21
N GLY A 22 8.38 17.48 -26.51
CA GLY A 22 9.07 17.04 -25.27
C GLY A 22 8.26 17.22 -23.99
N PHE A 23 7.11 17.90 -24.02
CA PHE A 23 6.21 17.98 -22.88
C PHE A 23 5.26 16.78 -22.87
N SER A 24 5.83 15.58 -22.79
CA SER A 24 5.11 14.47 -22.17
C SER A 24 4.72 14.98 -20.79
N SER A 25 3.45 15.33 -20.60
CA SER A 25 2.88 15.42 -19.28
C SER A 25 3.39 14.20 -18.53
N LEU A 26 4.16 14.40 -17.46
CA LEU A 26 4.53 13.32 -16.54
C LEU A 26 3.20 12.80 -15.99
N ALA A 27 2.58 11.89 -16.74
CA ALA A 27 1.39 11.19 -16.34
C ALA A 27 1.84 10.40 -15.11
N ARG A 28 1.38 10.87 -13.96
CA ARG A 28 1.57 10.21 -12.69
C ARG A 28 1.12 8.77 -12.85
N ALA A 29 2.06 7.83 -12.78
CA ALA A 29 1.79 6.41 -12.95
C ALA A 29 0.93 5.89 -11.79
N ASP A 30 -0.23 5.33 -12.12
CA ASP A 30 -1.10 4.65 -11.15
C ASP A 30 -0.31 3.67 -10.26
N TYR A 31 -0.83 3.40 -9.06
CA TYR A 31 -0.20 2.48 -8.12
C TYR A 31 -1.19 1.43 -7.61
N ALA A 32 -0.68 0.24 -7.27
CA ALA A 32 -1.51 -0.84 -6.76
C ALA A 32 -1.67 -0.74 -5.23
N PHE A 33 -2.89 -0.91 -4.75
CA PHE A 33 -3.19 -1.18 -3.35
C PHE A 33 -3.84 -2.56 -3.23
N VAL A 34 -3.13 -3.47 -2.58
CA VAL A 34 -3.57 -4.83 -2.31
C VAL A 34 -4.17 -4.89 -0.91
N PHE A 35 -5.39 -5.42 -0.81
CA PHE A 35 -5.97 -5.86 0.45
C PHE A 35 -6.24 -7.36 0.39
N THR A 36 -6.50 -7.97 1.56
CA THR A 36 -6.77 -9.40 1.65
C THR A 36 -8.10 -9.64 2.35
N LYS A 37 -8.45 -10.91 2.59
CA LYS A 37 -9.63 -11.26 3.41
C LYS A 37 -9.61 -10.67 4.83
N THR A 38 -8.48 -10.15 5.29
CA THR A 38 -8.31 -9.47 6.60
C THR A 38 -9.17 -8.20 6.71
N LEU A 39 -9.55 -7.62 5.58
CA LEU A 39 -10.61 -6.61 5.49
C LEU A 39 -11.93 -7.07 6.12
N CYS A 40 -12.16 -8.39 6.22
CA CYS A 40 -13.35 -8.96 6.84
C CYS A 40 -13.23 -9.15 8.37
N ASP A 41 -12.01 -9.05 8.92
CA ASP A 41 -11.75 -9.23 10.35
C ASP A 41 -12.12 -7.96 11.12
N ASN A 42 -11.79 -6.79 10.57
CA ASN A 42 -12.19 -5.47 11.05
C ASN A 42 -12.04 -4.39 9.97
N GLN A 43 -12.47 -3.17 10.28
CA GLN A 43 -12.48 -2.03 9.37
C GLN A 43 -11.11 -1.41 9.03
N ALA A 44 -10.00 -1.87 9.63
CA ALA A 44 -8.69 -1.23 9.48
C ALA A 44 -8.19 -1.20 8.03
N ASP A 45 -8.28 -2.30 7.29
CA ASP A 45 -7.81 -2.36 5.89
C ASP A 45 -8.56 -1.34 5.00
N SER A 46 -9.83 -1.01 5.30
CA SER A 46 -10.55 0.08 4.61
C SER A 46 -9.97 1.46 4.91
N MET A 47 -9.52 1.68 6.15
CA MET A 47 -8.88 2.94 6.55
C MET A 47 -7.47 3.03 5.97
N ASP A 48 -6.74 1.93 5.93
CA ASP A 48 -5.44 1.84 5.27
C ASP A 48 -5.53 2.15 3.77
N ALA A 49 -6.63 1.76 3.10
CA ALA A 49 -6.90 2.13 1.72
C ALA A 49 -7.04 3.66 1.56
N ALA A 50 -7.82 4.30 2.45
CA ALA A 50 -7.98 5.77 2.46
C ALA A 50 -6.67 6.49 2.80
N TRP A 51 -5.89 5.97 3.75
CA TRP A 51 -4.58 6.51 4.09
C TRP A 51 -3.64 6.45 2.89
N ALA A 52 -3.52 5.28 2.25
CA ALA A 52 -2.66 5.10 1.08
C ALA A 52 -3.07 6.02 -0.08
N ALA A 53 -4.38 6.16 -0.34
CA ALA A 53 -4.92 7.10 -1.32
C ALA A 53 -4.46 8.54 -1.07
N SER A 54 -4.43 8.98 0.20
CA SER A 54 -3.96 10.31 0.56
C SER A 54 -2.43 10.45 0.53
N ARG A 55 -1.70 9.45 1.04
CA ARG A 55 -0.25 9.49 1.22
C ARG A 55 0.51 9.43 -0.10
N PHE A 56 -0.02 8.67 -1.06
CA PHE A 56 0.63 8.39 -2.34
C PHE A 56 -0.06 9.07 -3.54
N ALA A 57 -0.97 10.02 -3.32
CA ALA A 57 -1.66 10.79 -4.37
C ALA A 57 -0.72 11.45 -5.40
N GLY A 58 0.55 11.68 -5.04
CA GLY A 58 1.59 12.19 -5.94
C GLY A 58 2.05 11.21 -7.02
N TRP A 59 1.69 9.93 -6.90
CA TRP A 59 2.16 8.86 -7.78
C TRP A 59 1.23 8.59 -8.93
N GLY A 60 -0.09 8.62 -8.70
CA GLY A 60 -1.12 8.37 -9.70
C GLY A 60 -2.44 8.04 -9.01
N THR A 61 -3.38 7.44 -9.74
CA THR A 61 -4.63 6.94 -9.18
C THR A 61 -4.39 5.61 -8.47
N GLN A 62 -5.04 5.42 -7.32
CA GLN A 62 -5.03 4.13 -6.62
C GLN A 62 -5.82 3.09 -7.43
N LYS A 63 -5.20 1.93 -7.68
CA LYS A 63 -5.86 0.75 -8.28
C LYS A 63 -5.96 -0.35 -7.22
N LEU A 64 -7.17 -0.82 -6.97
CA LEU A 64 -7.47 -1.75 -5.88
C LEU A 64 -7.34 -3.19 -6.38
N PHE A 65 -6.63 -4.02 -5.61
CA PHE A 65 -6.50 -5.45 -5.85
C PHE A 65 -6.89 -6.26 -4.61
N PHE A 66 -7.65 -7.32 -4.80
CA PHE A 66 -7.95 -8.30 -3.76
C PHE A 66 -7.04 -9.53 -3.90
N PHE A 67 -6.30 -9.85 -2.84
CA PHE A 67 -5.55 -11.09 -2.75
C PHE A 67 -6.39 -12.21 -2.14
N ASP A 68 -6.81 -13.17 -2.97
CA ASP A 68 -7.64 -14.32 -2.56
C ASP A 68 -6.83 -15.46 -1.89
N GLY A 69 -5.52 -15.29 -1.79
CA GLY A 69 -4.58 -16.30 -1.31
C GLY A 69 -3.85 -17.06 -2.43
N ALA A 70 -4.18 -16.82 -3.68
CA ALA A 70 -3.50 -17.39 -4.85
C ALA A 70 -3.32 -16.37 -5.98
N ASN A 71 -4.28 -15.46 -6.17
CA ASN A 71 -4.31 -14.47 -7.23
C ASN A 71 -4.50 -13.06 -6.67
N PHE A 72 -4.09 -12.06 -7.45
CA PHE A 72 -4.39 -10.64 -7.23
C PHE A 72 -5.47 -10.22 -8.22
N GLN A 73 -6.71 -10.17 -7.75
CA GLN A 73 -7.88 -9.85 -8.58
C GLN A 73 -8.07 -8.33 -8.62
N PRO A 74 -8.16 -7.69 -9.81
CA PRO A 74 -8.46 -6.27 -9.90
C PRO A 74 -9.89 -6.00 -9.40
N VAL A 75 -10.12 -4.82 -8.84
CA VAL A 75 -11.40 -4.42 -8.25
C VAL A 75 -11.92 -3.18 -8.98
N GLY A 76 -12.97 -3.34 -9.78
CA GLY A 76 -13.57 -2.24 -10.54
C GLY A 76 -12.71 -1.72 -11.70
N HIS A 77 -11.72 -2.49 -12.16
CA HIS A 77 -10.90 -2.18 -13.32
C HIS A 77 -10.35 -3.47 -13.99
N ALA A 78 -9.74 -3.32 -15.17
CA ALA A 78 -9.19 -4.43 -15.95
C ALA A 78 -7.65 -4.53 -15.90
N ASP A 79 -6.98 -3.57 -15.26
CA ASP A 79 -5.52 -3.52 -15.18
C ASP A 79 -4.97 -4.78 -14.48
N ALA A 80 -3.98 -5.45 -15.09
CA ALA A 80 -3.28 -6.57 -14.50
C ALA A 80 -2.41 -6.12 -13.33
N PHE A 81 -2.14 -7.00 -12.37
CA PHE A 81 -1.33 -6.65 -11.19
C PHE A 81 0.13 -6.29 -11.52
N ASP A 82 0.67 -6.81 -12.63
CA ASP A 82 2.00 -6.44 -13.11
C ASP A 82 2.04 -5.02 -13.69
N GLY A 83 3.19 -4.35 -13.60
CA GLY A 83 3.43 -3.04 -14.21
C GLY A 83 3.21 -1.83 -13.30
N PHE A 84 2.81 -2.06 -12.04
CA PHE A 84 2.72 -0.99 -11.04
C PHE A 84 4.09 -0.78 -10.38
N ALA A 85 4.71 0.37 -10.64
CA ALA A 85 6.01 0.70 -10.05
C ALA A 85 5.95 0.83 -8.51
N ARG A 86 4.77 1.14 -7.95
CA ARG A 86 4.50 1.09 -6.52
C ARG A 86 3.39 0.11 -6.20
N VAL A 87 3.63 -0.73 -5.20
CA VAL A 87 2.65 -1.65 -4.64
C VAL A 87 2.54 -1.45 -3.13
N VAL A 88 1.33 -1.17 -2.65
CA VAL A 88 1.02 -1.02 -1.24
C VAL A 88 0.18 -2.21 -0.81
N ILE A 89 0.51 -2.87 0.31
CA ILE A 89 -0.17 -4.11 0.73
C ILE A 89 -0.66 -3.97 2.16
N ALA A 90 -1.98 -4.02 2.36
CA ALA A 90 -2.64 -4.12 3.67
C ALA A 90 -3.02 -5.58 3.94
N ALA A 91 -2.48 -6.15 5.00
CA ALA A 91 -2.82 -7.51 5.42
C ALA A 91 -2.49 -7.73 6.90
N HIS A 92 -3.17 -8.68 7.52
CA HIS A 92 -2.66 -9.28 8.76
C HIS A 92 -1.42 -10.13 8.50
N GLY A 93 -0.46 -10.03 9.41
CA GLY A 93 0.78 -10.78 9.37
C GLY A 93 1.34 -11.02 10.76
N THR A 94 2.31 -11.93 10.81
CA THR A 94 3.12 -12.23 11.98
C THR A 94 4.56 -12.50 11.51
N VAL A 95 5.46 -12.82 12.43
CA VAL A 95 6.86 -13.15 12.09
C VAL A 95 6.91 -14.24 11.01
N GLY A 96 7.47 -13.90 9.84
CA GLY A 96 7.59 -14.80 8.68
C GLY A 96 6.28 -15.15 7.96
N ARG A 97 5.16 -14.46 8.24
CA ARG A 97 3.84 -14.75 7.65
C ARG A 97 3.06 -13.50 7.27
N ILE A 98 2.28 -13.62 6.19
CA ILE A 98 1.41 -12.57 5.66
C ILE A 98 0.19 -13.22 5.03
N ALA A 99 -1.01 -12.70 5.29
CA ALA A 99 -2.26 -13.17 4.69
C ALA A 99 -2.47 -14.70 4.79
N ASP A 100 -2.22 -15.26 5.98
CA ASP A 100 -2.23 -16.70 6.29
C ASP A 100 -1.25 -17.57 5.46
N LYS A 101 -0.30 -16.97 4.75
CA LYS A 101 0.80 -17.67 4.05
C LYS A 101 2.11 -17.52 4.81
N SER A 102 3.05 -18.43 4.55
CA SER A 102 4.46 -18.15 4.82
C SER A 102 4.97 -17.04 3.89
N GLY A 103 5.97 -16.27 4.35
CA GLY A 103 6.62 -15.24 3.55
C GLY A 103 7.11 -15.77 2.20
N ALA A 104 7.81 -16.90 2.18
CA ALA A 104 8.31 -17.52 0.95
C ALA A 104 7.20 -17.86 -0.07
N ARG A 105 6.04 -18.35 0.41
CA ARG A 105 4.90 -18.68 -0.47
C ARG A 105 4.24 -17.42 -0.99
N PHE A 106 4.03 -16.42 -0.14
CA PHE A 106 3.50 -15.12 -0.56
C PHE A 106 4.41 -14.48 -1.59
N ALA A 107 5.72 -14.40 -1.33
CA ALA A 107 6.69 -13.81 -2.25
C ALA A 107 6.75 -14.53 -3.60
N GLY A 108 6.64 -15.87 -3.60
CA GLY A 108 6.56 -16.63 -4.86
C GLY A 108 5.29 -16.32 -5.66
N ILE A 109 4.14 -16.19 -4.99
CA ILE A 109 2.88 -15.80 -5.65
C ILE A 109 2.97 -14.36 -6.16
N PHE A 110 3.49 -13.44 -5.34
CA PHE A 110 3.72 -12.05 -5.70
C PHE A 110 4.56 -11.94 -6.98
N GLN A 111 5.71 -12.61 -7.04
CA GLN A 111 6.59 -12.57 -8.21
C GLN A 111 5.98 -13.23 -9.45
N ALA A 112 5.15 -14.27 -9.29
CA ALA A 112 4.47 -14.88 -10.42
C ALA A 112 3.43 -13.94 -11.07
N HIS A 113 2.80 -13.06 -10.29
CA HIS A 113 1.80 -12.09 -10.76
C HIS A 113 2.36 -10.69 -11.03
N HIS A 114 3.57 -10.41 -10.57
CA HIS A 114 4.28 -9.15 -10.77
C HIS A 114 5.73 -9.44 -11.19
N PRO A 115 5.96 -10.09 -12.35
CA PRO A 115 7.29 -10.46 -12.81
C PRO A 115 8.20 -9.25 -13.07
N SER A 116 7.64 -8.08 -13.39
CA SER A 116 8.41 -6.84 -13.43
C SER A 116 8.86 -6.44 -12.01
N THR A 117 10.05 -5.88 -11.87
CA THR A 117 10.51 -5.42 -10.55
C THR A 117 9.78 -4.12 -10.17
N PRO A 118 8.98 -4.08 -9.10
CA PRO A 118 8.44 -2.83 -8.60
C PRO A 118 9.57 -1.96 -8.06
N THR A 119 9.43 -0.64 -8.19
CA THR A 119 10.37 0.31 -7.57
C THR A 119 10.15 0.40 -6.06
N ASP A 120 8.89 0.37 -5.63
CA ASP A 120 8.49 0.59 -4.25
C ASP A 120 7.44 -0.45 -3.82
N VAL A 121 7.69 -1.12 -2.69
CA VAL A 121 6.74 -2.02 -2.07
C VAL A 121 6.58 -1.66 -0.60
N PHE A 122 5.38 -1.25 -0.22
CA PHE A 122 5.06 -0.81 1.14
C PHE A 122 4.10 -1.80 1.82
N LEU A 123 4.60 -2.53 2.83
CA LEU A 123 3.81 -3.50 3.58
C LEU A 123 3.22 -2.86 4.85
N MET A 124 1.92 -2.56 4.81
CA MET A 124 1.10 -2.29 6.00
C MET A 124 0.74 -3.61 6.68
N VAL A 125 1.78 -4.32 7.11
CA VAL A 125 1.71 -5.68 7.63
C VAL A 125 2.64 -5.77 8.82
N CYS A 126 2.07 -6.03 9.99
CA CYS A 126 2.84 -6.04 11.22
C CYS A 126 3.80 -7.23 11.27
N SER A 127 4.99 -7.01 11.83
CA SER A 127 6.08 -7.99 11.88
C SER A 127 6.51 -8.57 10.52
N SER A 128 6.20 -7.89 9.40
CA SER A 128 6.63 -8.29 8.07
C SER A 128 8.15 -8.22 7.84
N ALA A 129 8.85 -7.36 8.56
CA ALA A 129 10.31 -7.28 8.59
C ALA A 129 10.94 -8.09 9.74
N ALA A 130 10.12 -8.71 10.60
CA ALA A 130 10.62 -9.55 11.68
C ALA A 130 11.08 -10.91 11.15
N GLN A 131 12.28 -11.33 11.54
CA GLN A 131 12.87 -12.59 11.12
C GLN A 131 12.45 -13.73 12.06
N PRO A 132 11.91 -14.85 11.54
CA PRO A 132 11.72 -16.07 12.34
C PRO A 132 13.08 -16.73 12.63
N HIS A 133 13.19 -17.48 13.72
CA HIS A 133 14.42 -18.22 14.04
C HIS A 133 14.85 -19.11 12.86
N GLY A 134 16.02 -18.81 12.27
CA GLY A 134 16.59 -19.58 11.17
C GLY A 134 15.94 -19.39 9.80
N GLY A 135 15.08 -18.38 9.60
CA GLY A 135 14.44 -18.09 8.30
C GLY A 135 14.57 -16.62 7.88
N ARG A 136 13.88 -16.18 6.82
CA ARG A 136 13.80 -14.77 6.39
C ARG A 136 12.49 -14.14 6.84
N SER A 137 12.50 -12.81 7.02
CA SER A 137 11.27 -12.03 7.19
C SER A 137 10.44 -12.03 5.89
N VAL A 138 9.18 -11.57 5.92
CA VAL A 138 8.37 -11.42 4.68
C VAL A 138 9.04 -10.43 3.72
N VAL A 139 9.61 -9.35 4.25
CA VAL A 139 10.44 -8.39 3.51
C VAL A 139 11.64 -9.09 2.88
N GLY A 140 12.39 -9.90 3.64
CA GLY A 140 13.54 -10.64 3.10
C GLY A 140 13.16 -11.68 2.04
N GLU A 141 12.00 -12.33 2.18
CA GLU A 141 11.48 -13.28 1.18
C GLU A 141 11.08 -12.58 -0.13
N LEU A 142 10.45 -11.41 -0.06
CA LEU A 142 10.16 -10.59 -1.24
C LEU A 142 11.45 -10.10 -1.90
N ALA A 143 12.38 -9.58 -1.11
CA ALA A 143 13.69 -9.12 -1.59
C ALA A 143 14.42 -10.21 -2.39
N ALA A 144 14.40 -11.45 -1.88
CA ALA A 144 15.04 -12.59 -2.53
C ALA A 144 14.40 -13.01 -3.88
N ARG A 145 13.15 -12.62 -4.15
CA ARG A 145 12.49 -12.86 -5.44
C ARG A 145 12.89 -11.88 -6.53
N TYR A 146 13.43 -10.73 -6.13
CA TYR A 146 13.92 -9.69 -7.03
C TYR A 146 15.40 -9.42 -6.69
N PRO A 147 16.33 -10.33 -7.01
CA PRO A 147 17.72 -10.18 -6.63
C PRO A 147 18.37 -8.97 -7.33
N GLY A 148 19.23 -8.26 -6.62
CA GLY A 148 20.05 -7.21 -7.21
C GLY A 148 21.06 -7.78 -8.20
N ALA A 149 21.32 -7.06 -9.30
CA ALA A 149 22.22 -7.54 -10.36
C ALA A 149 23.69 -7.66 -9.93
N VAL A 150 24.11 -6.88 -8.94
CA VAL A 150 25.54 -6.74 -8.55
C VAL A 150 25.84 -7.39 -7.19
N VAL A 151 24.91 -7.31 -6.23
CA VAL A 151 25.09 -7.82 -4.88
C VAL A 151 23.97 -8.81 -4.56
N PRO A 152 24.26 -10.12 -4.40
CA PRO A 152 23.23 -11.13 -4.16
C PRO A 152 22.42 -10.94 -2.86
N ALA A 153 22.98 -10.19 -1.90
CA ALA A 153 22.29 -9.81 -0.67
C ALA A 153 21.35 -8.60 -0.86
N GLN A 154 21.44 -7.86 -1.97
CA GLN A 154 20.54 -6.75 -2.26
C GLN A 154 19.33 -7.23 -3.07
N THR A 155 18.23 -6.48 -2.96
CA THR A 155 17.10 -6.58 -3.88
C THR A 155 17.19 -5.52 -4.96
N ALA A 156 16.66 -5.81 -6.15
CA ALA A 156 16.46 -4.85 -7.22
C ALA A 156 15.31 -3.87 -6.94
N ILE A 157 14.46 -4.14 -5.94
CA ILE A 157 13.44 -3.18 -5.47
C ILE A 157 14.17 -1.99 -4.82
N ALA A 158 13.84 -0.76 -5.20
CA ALA A 158 14.53 0.41 -4.67
C ALA A 158 14.14 0.67 -3.21
N HIS A 159 12.85 0.56 -2.89
CA HIS A 159 12.30 0.76 -1.55
C HIS A 159 11.38 -0.40 -1.17
N LEU A 160 11.76 -1.17 -0.16
CA LEU A 160 10.95 -2.25 0.39
C LEU A 160 10.75 -2.00 1.89
N THR A 161 9.52 -1.63 2.26
CA THR A 161 9.18 -1.17 3.61
C THR A 161 8.28 -2.17 4.32
N GLY A 162 8.53 -2.43 5.61
CA GLY A 162 7.70 -3.26 6.47
C GLY A 162 7.94 -2.99 7.96
N ALA A 163 7.24 -3.70 8.84
CA ALA A 163 7.35 -3.52 10.29
C ALA A 163 8.10 -4.69 10.94
N THR A 164 9.03 -4.42 11.85
CA THR A 164 9.65 -5.42 12.73
C THR A 164 8.74 -5.81 13.90
N ALA A 165 7.77 -4.96 14.24
CA ALA A 165 6.85 -5.18 15.35
C ALA A 165 5.37 -4.95 14.96
N ALA A 166 4.50 -4.95 15.97
CA ALA A 166 3.12 -4.47 15.83
C ALA A 166 3.11 -3.04 15.29
N CYS A 167 2.14 -2.75 14.43
CA CYS A 167 2.14 -1.56 13.58
C CYS A 167 0.74 -0.96 13.50
N ARG A 168 0.65 0.37 13.36
CA ARG A 168 -0.62 1.10 13.21
C ARG A 168 -0.39 2.54 12.76
N LEU A 169 -1.45 3.19 12.30
CA LEU A 169 -1.47 4.62 12.05
C LEU A 169 -1.45 5.43 13.35
N THR A 170 -0.61 6.47 13.40
CA THR A 170 -0.47 7.39 14.53
C THR A 170 -0.58 8.83 14.06
N GLY A 171 -1.03 9.72 14.94
CA GLY A 171 -0.83 11.16 14.76
C GLY A 171 0.63 11.56 14.97
N ALA A 172 0.99 12.76 14.50
CA ALA A 172 2.22 13.41 14.93
C ALA A 172 2.03 14.03 16.33
N VAL A 173 3.09 14.03 17.15
CA VAL A 173 3.05 14.63 18.49
C VAL A 173 2.65 16.09 18.39
N GLY A 174 1.63 16.48 19.16
CA GLY A 174 1.20 17.88 19.23
C GLY A 174 0.53 18.41 17.96
N VAL A 175 0.29 17.57 16.94
CA VAL A 175 -0.42 17.94 15.72
C VAL A 175 -1.81 17.30 15.74
N PRO A 176 -2.89 18.10 15.68
CA PRO A 176 -4.22 17.56 15.51
C PRO A 176 -4.33 16.77 14.21
N VAL A 177 -4.70 15.48 14.30
CA VAL A 177 -5.06 14.68 13.13
C VAL A 177 -6.45 15.09 12.68
N VAL A 178 -6.53 15.95 11.66
CA VAL A 178 -7.78 16.46 11.10
C VAL A 178 -8.25 15.62 9.91
N GLY A 179 -7.32 15.01 9.19
CA GLY A 179 -7.60 14.02 8.15
C GLY A 179 -6.70 12.80 8.27
N ILE A 180 -7.06 11.72 7.56
CA ILE A 180 -6.28 10.47 7.60
C ILE A 180 -4.88 10.65 7.00
N GLY A 181 -4.71 11.57 6.05
CA GLY A 181 -3.42 11.89 5.43
C GLY A 181 -2.39 12.53 6.37
N ASP A 182 -2.82 13.07 7.51
CA ASP A 182 -1.92 13.60 8.54
C ASP A 182 -1.28 12.47 9.37
N ALA A 183 -1.81 11.25 9.27
CA ALA A 183 -1.33 10.10 10.01
C ALA A 183 -0.07 9.51 9.39
N THR A 184 0.77 8.90 10.23
CA THR A 184 1.95 8.15 9.80
C THR A 184 1.81 6.70 10.24
N TYR A 185 2.14 5.75 9.37
CA TYR A 185 2.23 4.35 9.75
C TYR A 185 3.51 4.11 10.54
N ARG A 186 3.39 3.59 11.77
CA ARG A 186 4.51 3.40 12.71
C ARG A 186 4.45 2.01 13.31
N GLU A 187 5.58 1.55 13.82
CA GLU A 187 5.67 0.32 14.61
C GLU A 187 5.88 0.59 16.10
N SER A 188 5.68 -0.44 16.93
CA SER A 188 5.87 -0.41 18.37
C SER A 188 5.07 0.70 19.06
N VAL A 189 3.89 0.97 18.52
CA VAL A 189 3.00 2.04 19.00
C VAL A 189 2.27 1.62 20.26
N ALA A 190 2.40 2.41 21.31
CA ALA A 190 1.56 2.30 22.51
C ALA A 190 0.18 2.94 22.26
N SER A 191 -0.90 2.33 22.76
CA SER A 191 -2.23 2.96 22.80
C SER A 191 -2.55 3.42 24.21
N SER A 192 -3.27 4.54 24.34
CA SER A 192 -3.86 4.93 25.62
C SER A 192 -5.02 4.00 26.00
N ALA A 193 -5.44 4.02 27.27
CA ALA A 193 -6.63 3.28 27.71
C ALA A 193 -7.90 3.69 26.94
N GLU A 194 -7.98 4.96 26.53
CA GLU A 194 -9.05 5.49 25.68
C GLU A 194 -8.94 4.96 24.25
N GLY A 195 -7.73 4.87 23.70
CA GLY A 195 -7.47 4.22 22.41
C GLY A 195 -7.95 2.77 22.40
N ASP A 196 -7.62 2.00 23.43
CA ASP A 196 -8.09 0.62 23.58
C ASP A 196 -9.63 0.53 23.68
N ARG A 197 -10.27 1.50 24.36
CA ARG A 197 -11.74 1.58 24.44
C ARG A 197 -12.36 1.83 23.07
N ILE A 198 -11.83 2.79 22.30
CA ILE A 198 -12.30 3.10 20.95
C ILE A 198 -12.10 1.89 20.01
N ALA A 199 -10.94 1.23 20.07
CA ALA A 199 -10.66 0.04 19.27
C ALA A 199 -11.69 -1.08 19.54
N ARG A 200 -12.01 -1.35 20.81
CA ARG A 200 -13.06 -2.33 21.17
C ARG A 200 -14.43 -1.92 20.64
N GLN A 201 -14.78 -0.64 20.71
CA GLN A 201 -16.06 -0.14 20.21
C GLN A 201 -16.16 -0.29 18.69
N LEU A 202 -15.10 0.05 17.95
CA LEU A 202 -15.03 -0.14 16.51
C LEU A 202 -15.23 -1.61 16.11
N VAL A 203 -14.55 -2.55 16.77
CA VAL A 203 -14.71 -4.00 16.51
C VAL A 203 -16.12 -4.48 16.84
N LYS A 204 -16.75 -3.92 17.88
CA LYS A 204 -18.15 -4.22 18.21
C LYS A 204 -19.07 -3.75 17.09
N ASP A 205 -18.93 -2.49 16.68
CA ASP A 205 -19.77 -1.89 15.64
C ASP A 205 -19.57 -2.57 14.28
N TRP A 206 -18.34 -2.96 13.93
CA TRP A 206 -18.06 -3.80 12.76
C TRP A 206 -18.91 -5.08 12.71
N LYS A 207 -19.15 -5.68 13.88
CA LYS A 207 -19.90 -6.93 14.03
C LYS A 207 -21.41 -6.71 14.16
N SER A 208 -21.89 -5.51 14.52
CA SER A 208 -23.31 -5.25 14.76
C SER A 208 -23.98 -4.31 13.76
N THR A 209 -23.23 -3.41 13.13
CA THR A 209 -23.75 -2.46 12.14
C THR A 209 -24.04 -3.19 10.82
N ILE A 210 -25.24 -2.98 10.28
CA ILE A 210 -25.71 -3.56 9.02
C ILE A 210 -25.08 -2.83 7.83
N TYR A 211 -24.65 -3.59 6.82
CA TYR A 211 -24.16 -3.09 5.54
C TYR A 211 -25.33 -2.91 4.56
N PRO A 212 -25.71 -1.68 4.18
CA PRO A 212 -26.79 -1.46 3.23
C PRO A 212 -26.41 -1.86 1.79
N PRO A 213 -27.35 -2.33 0.96
CA PRO A 213 -28.77 -2.64 1.25
C PRO A 213 -28.99 -4.06 1.80
N SER A 214 -27.94 -4.73 2.29
CA SER A 214 -28.03 -6.11 2.76
C SER A 214 -28.66 -6.22 4.16
N ASN A 215 -29.05 -7.44 4.54
CA ASN A 215 -29.44 -7.79 5.92
C ASN A 215 -28.27 -8.38 6.72
N PHE A 216 -27.02 -8.15 6.29
CA PHE A 216 -25.82 -8.64 6.95
C PHE A 216 -25.08 -7.50 7.62
N THR A 217 -24.37 -7.82 8.71
CA THR A 217 -23.41 -6.90 9.30
C THR A 217 -22.22 -6.72 8.37
N TYR A 218 -21.46 -5.63 8.47
CA TYR A 218 -20.27 -5.41 7.63
C TYR A 218 -19.33 -6.63 7.64
N ALA A 219 -19.01 -7.15 8.83
CA ALA A 219 -18.21 -8.36 9.00
C ALA A 219 -18.78 -9.57 8.24
N ARG A 220 -20.10 -9.75 8.28
CA ARG A 220 -20.78 -10.90 7.67
C ARG A 220 -20.93 -10.73 6.15
N PHE A 221 -21.17 -9.52 5.68
CA PHE A 221 -21.21 -9.20 4.25
C PHE A 221 -19.86 -9.51 3.61
N CYS A 222 -18.77 -8.98 4.18
CA CYS A 222 -17.42 -9.19 3.67
C CYS A 222 -17.05 -10.67 3.54
N ARG A 223 -17.38 -11.50 4.55
CA ARG A 223 -17.11 -12.95 4.50
C ARG A 223 -17.93 -13.72 3.48
N LYS A 224 -19.13 -13.24 3.14
CA LYS A 224 -20.05 -13.91 2.21
C LYS A 224 -19.87 -13.46 0.76
N ASN A 225 -19.43 -12.22 0.57
CA ASN A 225 -19.22 -11.68 -0.74
C ASN A 225 -17.86 -12.16 -1.28
N HIS A 226 -17.91 -12.88 -2.39
CA HIS A 226 -16.72 -13.36 -3.11
C HIS A 226 -16.51 -12.63 -4.43
N ASP A 227 -17.39 -11.67 -4.74
CA ASP A 227 -17.25 -10.80 -5.91
C ASP A 227 -16.29 -9.65 -5.59
N ALA A 228 -15.18 -9.61 -6.31
CA ALA A 228 -14.14 -8.60 -6.14
C ALA A 228 -14.66 -7.19 -6.40
N ASP A 229 -15.56 -7.00 -7.37
CA ASP A 229 -16.07 -5.69 -7.76
C ASP A 229 -16.96 -5.05 -6.68
N ALA A 230 -17.57 -5.87 -5.83
CA ALA A 230 -18.33 -5.40 -4.69
C ALA A 230 -17.44 -4.90 -3.51
N TYR A 231 -16.12 -5.09 -3.54
CA TYR A 231 -15.24 -4.57 -2.49
C TYR A 231 -15.03 -3.05 -2.56
N ALA A 232 -14.96 -2.43 -3.74
CA ALA A 232 -14.84 -0.97 -3.86
C ALA A 232 -15.99 -0.21 -3.16
N PRO A 233 -17.28 -0.49 -3.48
CA PRO A 233 -18.39 0.18 -2.79
C PRO A 233 -18.49 -0.23 -1.31
N PHE A 234 -18.05 -1.44 -0.94
CA PHE A 234 -17.96 -1.86 0.45
C PHE A 234 -16.97 -1.00 1.25
N ILE A 235 -15.72 -0.87 0.76
CA ILE A 235 -14.67 -0.06 1.39
C ILE A 235 -15.14 1.39 1.57
N ALA A 236 -15.74 1.99 0.54
CA ALA A 236 -16.25 3.36 0.62
C ALA A 236 -17.30 3.56 1.72
N GLN A 237 -18.22 2.60 1.88
CA GLN A 237 -19.23 2.65 2.95
C GLN A 237 -18.63 2.42 4.34
N VAL A 238 -17.68 1.49 4.47
CA VAL A 238 -16.93 1.28 5.71
C VAL A 238 -16.20 2.56 6.12
N GLN A 239 -15.54 3.23 5.17
CA GLN A 239 -14.92 4.53 5.38
C GLN A 239 -15.95 5.56 5.86
N ALA A 240 -17.08 5.71 5.17
CA ALA A 240 -18.12 6.65 5.57
C ALA A 240 -18.65 6.40 7.00
N ALA A 241 -18.81 5.13 7.39
CA ALA A 241 -19.32 4.75 8.70
C ALA A 241 -18.30 4.88 9.84
N PHE A 242 -17.02 4.55 9.57
CA PHE A 242 -16.02 4.36 10.63
C PHE A 242 -14.84 5.34 10.61
N MET A 243 -14.71 6.21 9.59
CA MET A 243 -13.57 7.13 9.49
C MET A 243 -13.44 8.05 10.71
N ALA A 244 -14.53 8.69 11.14
CA ALA A 244 -14.50 9.62 12.28
C ALA A 244 -14.02 8.94 13.60
N PRO A 245 -14.60 7.81 14.05
CA PRO A 245 -14.09 7.11 15.23
C PRO A 245 -12.69 6.53 15.02
N TYR A 246 -12.31 6.13 13.80
CA TYR A 246 -10.96 5.66 13.51
C TYR A 246 -9.91 6.77 13.59
N LEU A 247 -10.21 7.99 13.11
CA LEU A 247 -9.36 9.16 13.31
C LEU A 247 -9.18 9.46 14.80
N ASN A 248 -10.23 9.28 15.61
CA ASN A 248 -10.09 9.41 17.06
C ASN A 248 -9.14 8.35 17.64
N LEU A 249 -9.22 7.10 17.19
CA LEU A 249 -8.25 6.06 17.56
C LEU A 249 -6.81 6.46 17.21
N ILE A 250 -6.58 6.98 16.00
CA ILE A 250 -5.25 7.44 15.56
C ILE A 250 -4.70 8.54 16.49
N ARG A 251 -5.55 9.46 16.99
CA ARG A 251 -5.14 10.50 17.95
C ARG A 251 -4.78 9.95 19.33
N GLN A 252 -5.33 8.80 19.70
CA GLN A 252 -5.05 8.12 20.96
C GLN A 252 -3.86 7.16 20.88
N ASN A 253 -3.39 6.86 19.67
CA ASN A 253 -2.17 6.13 19.45
C ASN A 253 -0.98 7.06 19.72
N GLY A 254 -0.11 6.63 20.64
CA GLY A 254 1.14 7.32 20.92
C GLY A 254 2.09 7.29 19.73
N VAL A 255 3.26 7.92 19.89
CA VAL A 255 4.32 7.85 18.87
C VAL A 255 4.83 6.41 18.80
N GLY A 256 5.24 6.01 17.60
CA GLY A 256 5.98 4.78 17.38
C GLY A 256 7.28 5.03 16.61
N ASN A 257 7.96 3.95 16.29
CA ASN A 257 9.18 3.99 15.49
C ASN A 257 8.86 4.06 14.00
N ALA A 258 9.81 4.56 13.22
CA ALA A 258 9.75 4.41 11.76
C ALA A 258 9.71 2.92 11.39
N LEU A 259 9.10 2.63 10.25
CA LEU A 259 9.13 1.28 9.68
C LEU A 259 10.55 0.91 9.24
N TYR A 260 10.82 -0.39 9.18
CA TYR A 260 12.02 -0.91 8.56
C TYR A 260 11.91 -0.72 7.05
N GLU A 261 12.96 -0.18 6.45
CA GLU A 261 13.09 -0.03 5.02
C GLU A 261 14.43 -0.61 4.59
N CYS A 262 14.44 -1.35 3.49
CA CYS A 262 15.64 -1.85 2.83
C CYS A 262 15.48 -1.76 1.31
N GLY A 263 16.55 -1.90 0.55
CA GLY A 263 16.46 -1.86 -0.91
C GLY A 263 17.77 -1.54 -1.61
N SER A 264 17.67 -1.26 -2.91
CA SER A 264 18.79 -0.76 -3.72
C SER A 264 18.92 0.77 -3.74
N ALA A 265 17.99 1.49 -3.11
CA ALA A 265 18.10 2.94 -2.99
C ALA A 265 19.27 3.37 -2.09
N THR A 266 19.90 4.49 -2.43
CA THR A 266 21.01 5.02 -1.64
C THR A 266 20.58 5.32 -0.21
N GLY A 267 21.31 4.78 0.76
CA GLY A 267 21.04 4.99 2.18
C GLY A 267 20.05 3.98 2.80
N THR A 268 19.39 3.14 2.00
CA THR A 268 18.65 2.01 2.55
C THR A 268 19.60 0.86 2.91
N PRO A 269 19.41 0.17 4.05
CA PRO A 269 20.17 -1.03 4.36
C PRO A 269 19.91 -2.14 3.33
N ILE A 270 20.85 -3.08 3.25
CA ILE A 270 20.73 -4.29 2.46
C ILE A 270 19.62 -5.17 3.07
N CYS A 271 18.72 -5.70 2.23
CA CYS A 271 17.67 -6.60 2.70
C CYS A 271 18.26 -7.95 3.13
N GLN A 272 18.11 -8.32 4.40
CA GLN A 272 18.61 -9.57 4.97
C GLN A 272 17.51 -10.63 5.13
#